data_AF-A0A6N9BV91-F1
#
_entry.id   AF-A0A6N9BV91-F1
#
_cell.length_a   1.000
_cell.length_b   1.000
_cell.length_c   1.000
_cell.angle_alpha   90.00
_cell.angle_beta   90.00
_cell.angle_gamma   90.00
#
_symmetry.space_group_name_H-M   'P 1'
#
loop_
_entity.id
_entity.type
_entity.pdbx_description
1 polymer ?
#
loop_
_entity_poly.entity_id
_entity_poly.type
_entity_poly.pdbx_seq_one_letter_code
_entity_poly.pdbx_strand_id
1 'polypeptide(L)'
;MAWTDDAFGLGYRDAADGGLSHFIWGEAPGEHGPYEINWIGYETVDQLMELLALIRGLGDQVSSVAMLEPPDIQLQDVLAQPFRHRRNTERGKFANRHETMAQWQLRILDLPKCLAKTRLPGPEFRFNLKLTDPVTEHLDGDNEWSGTGGDYVVTLGEDSSAEAGSSARLPTLHASVGAFSRMWSGVRSASVLSATDDLRADPGLLRALDEKVRLPQPRPGWDF
;
A
#
# COMPACT_ATOMS: atom_id res chain seq x y z
N MET A 1 -10.55 3.11 17.47
CA MET A 1 -10.88 3.93 18.66
C MET A 1 -11.54 3.11 19.78
N ALA A 2 -12.59 2.33 19.53
CA ALA A 2 -13.35 1.63 20.58
C ALA A 2 -12.64 0.45 21.29
N TRP A 3 -11.36 0.20 21.01
CA TRP A 3 -10.55 -0.92 21.52
C TRP A 3 -9.12 -0.45 21.80
N THR A 4 -9.00 0.73 22.41
CA THR A 4 -7.73 1.39 22.70
C THR A 4 -7.63 1.53 24.21
N ASP A 5 -6.64 0.89 24.82
CA ASP A 5 -6.40 0.97 26.26
C ASP A 5 -5.65 2.26 26.60
N ASP A 6 -5.88 2.83 27.79
CA ASP A 6 -5.27 4.12 28.21
C ASP A 6 -5.35 5.19 27.11
N ALA A 7 -6.52 5.29 26.47
CA ALA A 7 -6.69 6.06 25.24
C ALA A 7 -6.49 7.55 25.45
N PHE A 8 -5.84 8.19 24.46
CA PHE A 8 -5.78 9.64 24.36
C PHE A 8 -6.03 10.09 22.92
N GLY A 9 -6.51 11.32 22.79
CA GLY A 9 -6.73 11.97 21.49
C GLY A 9 -6.46 13.46 21.59
N LEU A 10 -5.75 14.00 20.61
CA LEU A 10 -5.43 15.41 20.50
C LEU A 10 -5.61 15.84 19.04
N GLY A 11 -6.00 17.09 18.81
CA GLY A 11 -6.23 17.59 17.46
C GLY A 11 -6.75 19.02 17.46
N TYR A 12 -7.02 19.50 16.26
CA TYR A 12 -7.36 20.89 15.98
C TYR A 12 -8.79 21.02 15.49
N ARG A 13 -9.45 22.13 15.81
CA ARG A 13 -10.85 22.42 15.47
C ARG A 13 -10.96 23.62 14.55
N ASP A 14 -10.22 23.54 13.44
CA ASP A 14 -10.01 24.67 12.53
C ASP A 14 -10.87 24.58 11.26
N ALA A 15 -11.77 23.60 11.19
CA ALA A 15 -12.75 23.54 10.12
C ALA A 15 -13.66 24.78 10.17
N ALA A 16 -14.18 25.20 9.01
CA ALA A 16 -14.98 26.43 8.90
C ALA A 16 -16.26 26.42 9.78
N ASP A 17 -16.73 25.25 10.19
CA ASP A 17 -17.86 25.02 11.09
C ASP A 17 -17.46 24.77 12.55
N GLY A 18 -16.17 24.88 12.89
CA GLY A 18 -15.61 24.53 14.20
C GLY A 18 -15.47 23.03 14.44
N GLY A 19 -15.64 22.22 13.39
CA GLY A 19 -15.40 20.79 13.37
C GLY A 19 -13.92 20.43 13.56
N LEU A 20 -13.68 19.16 13.92
CA LEU A 20 -12.33 18.59 14.00
C LEU A 20 -11.73 18.55 12.58
N SER A 21 -10.61 19.21 12.36
CA SER A 21 -9.94 19.27 11.04
C SER A 21 -8.89 18.17 10.89
N HIS A 22 -8.06 17.98 11.92
CA HIS A 22 -7.02 16.95 11.93
C HIS A 22 -6.66 16.53 13.36
N PHE A 23 -6.26 15.28 13.54
CA PHE A 23 -6.10 14.69 14.87
C PHE A 23 -5.11 13.51 14.90
N ILE A 24 -4.67 13.18 16.11
CA ILE A 24 -4.05 11.91 16.48
C ILE A 24 -4.90 11.19 17.52
N TRP A 25 -4.91 9.86 17.48
CA TRP A 25 -5.57 9.01 18.47
C TRP A 25 -4.70 7.79 18.76
N GLY A 26 -4.56 7.45 20.03
CA GLY A 26 -3.58 6.47 20.45
C GLY A 26 -3.69 6.04 21.90
N GLU A 27 -2.63 5.38 22.36
CA GLU A 27 -2.47 4.84 23.71
C GLU A 27 -1.37 5.62 24.44
N ALA A 28 -1.64 5.95 25.69
CA ALA A 28 -0.72 6.67 26.57
C ALA A 28 -0.42 5.85 27.83
N PRO A 29 0.25 4.69 27.72
CA PRO A 29 0.54 3.85 28.87
C PRO A 29 1.56 4.53 29.80
N GLY A 30 1.10 4.88 30.99
CA GLY A 30 1.89 5.55 32.02
C GLY A 30 2.25 7.00 31.70
N GLU A 31 2.85 7.70 32.68
CA GLU A 31 3.04 9.16 32.60
C GLU A 31 4.02 9.61 31.51
N HIS A 32 5.03 8.79 31.18
CA HIS A 32 6.12 9.16 30.27
C HIS A 32 6.23 8.25 29.02
N GLY A 33 5.28 7.33 28.85
CA GLY A 33 5.17 6.45 27.68
C GLY A 33 6.01 5.17 27.70
N PRO A 34 6.32 4.59 26.52
CA PRO A 34 6.11 5.15 25.17
C PRO A 34 4.63 5.35 24.84
N TYR A 35 4.29 6.43 24.15
CA TYR A 35 2.94 6.59 23.60
C TYR A 35 2.88 5.93 22.22
N GLU A 36 1.72 5.40 21.86
CA GLU A 36 1.49 4.78 20.55
C GLU A 36 0.38 5.53 19.84
N ILE A 37 0.68 6.12 18.68
CA ILE A 37 -0.32 6.73 17.81
C ILE A 37 -0.80 5.68 16.82
N ASN A 38 -2.04 5.26 17.02
CA ASN A 38 -2.70 4.23 16.23
C ASN A 38 -3.45 4.80 15.03
N TRP A 39 -3.91 6.05 15.14
CA TRP A 39 -4.64 6.74 14.09
C TRP A 39 -4.16 8.18 14.01
N ILE A 40 -4.06 8.64 12.78
CA ILE A 40 -3.85 10.03 12.43
C ILE A 40 -4.84 10.37 11.32
N GLY A 41 -5.40 11.57 11.33
CA GLY A 41 -6.29 12.05 10.27
C GLY A 41 -5.94 13.48 9.90
N TYR A 42 -5.73 13.73 8.62
CA TYR A 42 -5.42 15.03 8.04
C TYR A 42 -5.73 15.01 6.54
N GLU A 43 -5.96 16.18 5.95
CA GLU A 43 -6.22 16.36 4.51
C GLU A 43 -5.03 16.97 3.76
N THR A 44 -4.17 17.73 4.47
CA THR A 44 -3.06 18.47 3.85
C THR A 44 -1.74 18.27 4.58
N VAL A 45 -0.64 18.57 3.87
CA VAL A 45 0.71 18.52 4.45
C VAL A 45 0.86 19.51 5.61
N ASP A 46 0.25 20.69 5.55
CA ASP A 46 0.32 21.67 6.63
C ASP A 46 -0.31 21.12 7.91
N GLN A 47 -1.48 20.48 7.80
CA GLN A 47 -2.14 19.81 8.93
C GLN A 47 -1.30 18.65 9.49
N LEU A 48 -0.65 17.86 8.62
CA LEU A 48 0.30 16.84 9.08
C LEU A 48 1.46 17.46 9.86
N MET A 49 2.03 18.58 9.37
CA MET A 49 3.12 19.28 10.06
C MET A 49 2.67 19.87 11.41
N GLU A 50 1.43 20.35 11.51
CA GLU A 50 0.83 20.77 12.78
C GLU A 50 0.70 19.62 13.78
N LEU A 51 0.27 18.43 13.33
CA LEU A 51 0.24 17.22 14.17
C LEU A 51 1.64 16.78 14.63
N LEU A 52 2.64 16.84 13.75
CA LEU A 52 4.02 16.54 14.13
C LEU A 52 4.58 17.58 15.11
N ALA A 53 4.22 18.85 14.96
CA ALA A 53 4.59 19.91 15.91
C ALA A 53 3.90 19.73 17.27
N LEU A 54 2.62 19.33 17.28
CA LEU A 54 1.87 18.97 18.48
C LEU A 54 2.56 17.81 19.23
N ILE A 55 2.91 16.73 18.52
CA ILE A 55 3.64 15.58 19.09
C ILE A 55 4.99 16.05 19.69
N ARG A 56 5.73 16.87 18.96
CA ARG A 56 7.00 17.45 19.44
C ARG A 56 6.80 18.30 20.70
N GLY A 57 5.69 19.01 20.81
CA GLY A 57 5.33 19.81 21.99
C GLY A 57 5.17 18.99 23.27
N LEU A 58 4.93 17.68 23.16
CA LEU A 58 4.87 16.76 24.30
C LEU A 58 6.26 16.36 24.83
N GLY A 59 7.35 16.77 24.17
CA GLY A 59 8.70 16.25 24.40
C GLY A 59 9.29 16.46 25.80
N ASP A 60 8.76 17.40 26.59
CA ASP A 60 9.17 17.57 28.00
C ASP A 60 8.54 16.53 28.94
N GLN A 61 7.44 15.89 28.53
CA GLN A 61 6.65 14.95 29.34
C GLN A 61 6.70 13.52 28.80
N VAL A 62 6.80 13.35 27.48
CA VAL A 62 6.72 12.05 26.80
C VAL A 62 8.09 11.68 26.24
N SER A 63 8.63 10.55 26.68
CA SER A 63 10.00 10.12 26.32
C SER A 63 10.12 9.59 24.89
N SER A 64 9.06 8.98 24.36
CA SER A 64 9.01 8.56 22.95
C SER A 64 7.58 8.33 22.48
N VAL A 65 7.38 8.46 21.17
CA VAL A 65 6.15 8.14 20.47
C VAL A 65 6.44 7.13 19.36
N ALA A 66 5.64 6.07 19.29
CA ALA A 66 5.61 5.13 18.18
C ALA A 66 4.39 5.43 17.30
N MET A 67 4.56 5.39 15.99
CA MET A 67 3.47 5.63 15.03
C MET A 67 3.78 4.97 13.69
N LEU A 68 2.72 4.71 12.91
CA LEU A 68 2.89 4.38 11.50
C LEU A 68 3.35 5.62 10.73
N GLU A 69 4.37 5.47 9.90
CA GLU A 69 4.89 6.54 9.05
C GLU A 69 3.81 6.99 8.04
N PRO A 70 3.43 8.29 8.00
CA PRO A 70 2.48 8.78 7.01
C PRO A 70 3.01 8.64 5.59
N PRO A 71 2.13 8.38 4.60
CA PRO A 71 2.55 8.17 3.23
C PRO A 71 3.24 9.41 2.66
N ASP A 72 4.17 9.18 1.73
CA ASP A 72 4.95 10.18 1.01
C ASP A 72 5.99 10.97 1.83
N ILE A 73 6.01 10.83 3.15
CA ILE A 73 7.05 11.40 3.99
C ILE A 73 7.89 10.31 4.63
N GLN A 74 9.20 10.52 4.71
CA GLN A 74 10.07 9.70 5.53
C GLN A 74 10.31 10.44 6.86
N LEU A 75 9.82 9.92 7.98
CA LEU A 75 9.91 10.55 9.30
C LEU A 75 11.36 10.83 9.71
N GLN A 76 12.32 10.06 9.21
CA GLN A 76 13.74 10.33 9.45
C GLN A 76 14.19 11.71 8.92
N ASP A 77 13.52 12.24 7.89
CA ASP A 77 13.86 13.52 7.27
C ASP A 77 13.42 14.72 8.12
N VAL A 78 12.45 14.53 9.03
CA VAL A 78 11.96 15.57 9.94
C VAL A 78 12.57 15.51 11.34
N LEU A 79 13.40 14.50 11.61
CA LEU A 79 14.09 14.34 12.89
C LEU A 79 15.43 15.08 12.91
N ALA A 80 15.74 15.73 14.03
CA ALA A 80 17.08 16.28 14.26
C ALA A 80 18.05 15.14 14.63
N GLN A 81 19.16 15.00 13.89
CA GLN A 81 20.23 14.02 14.16
C GLN A 81 19.77 12.56 14.35
N PRO A 82 18.93 11.98 13.47
CA PRO A 82 18.24 10.71 13.69
C PRO A 82 19.20 9.55 14.01
N PHE A 83 20.32 9.45 13.30
CA PHE A 83 21.32 8.40 13.54
C PHE A 83 22.04 8.53 14.87
N ARG A 84 22.22 9.75 15.39
CA ARG A 84 22.82 9.95 16.71
C ARG A 84 21.86 9.50 17.81
N HIS A 85 20.59 9.87 17.71
CA HIS A 85 19.56 9.45 18.66
C HIS A 85 19.38 7.93 18.65
N ARG A 86 19.37 7.30 17.46
CA ARG A 86 19.35 5.84 17.34
C ARG A 86 20.52 5.16 18.07
N ARG A 87 21.76 5.62 17.88
CA ARG A 87 22.93 5.07 18.59
C ARG A 87 22.88 5.31 20.11
N ASN A 88 22.40 6.47 20.54
CA ASN A 88 22.37 6.82 21.95
C ASN A 88 21.27 6.09 22.74
N THR A 89 20.18 5.69 22.07
CA THR A 89 18.99 5.08 22.70
C THR A 89 18.87 3.59 22.41
N GLU A 90 19.85 3.02 21.69
CA GLU A 90 19.82 1.61 21.31
C GLU A 90 19.66 0.71 22.54
N ARG A 91 18.87 -0.37 22.38
CA ARG A 91 18.58 -1.36 23.43
C ARG A 91 17.81 -0.83 24.66
N GLY A 92 17.39 0.44 24.68
CA GLY A 92 16.52 1.00 25.73
C GLY A 92 15.02 0.81 25.48
N LYS A 93 14.19 1.05 26.52
CA LYS A 93 12.72 1.06 26.44
C LYS A 93 12.19 2.11 25.43
N PHE A 94 12.87 3.25 25.34
CA PHE A 94 12.52 4.39 24.47
C PHE A 94 13.45 4.48 23.25
N ALA A 95 13.85 3.33 22.71
CA ALA A 95 14.79 3.28 21.60
C ALA A 95 14.21 3.94 20.34
N ASN A 96 14.98 4.82 19.71
CA ASN A 96 14.63 5.33 18.39
C ASN A 96 14.87 4.23 17.34
N ARG A 97 13.81 3.79 16.66
CA ARG A 97 13.83 2.73 15.65
C ARG A 97 12.96 3.12 14.46
N HIS A 98 13.29 2.55 13.30
CA HIS A 98 12.43 2.53 12.14
C HIS A 98 12.32 1.09 11.67
N GLU A 99 11.09 0.57 11.58
CA GLU A 99 10.78 -0.80 11.25
C GLU A 99 9.80 -0.82 10.08
N THR A 100 9.91 -1.83 9.22
CA THR A 100 9.04 -1.99 8.04
C THR A 100 8.39 -3.36 8.08
N MET A 101 7.09 -3.43 7.81
CA MET A 101 6.33 -4.67 7.82
C MET A 101 5.40 -4.77 6.61
N ALA A 102 5.22 -5.98 6.08
CA ALA A 102 4.20 -6.25 5.06
C ALA A 102 2.89 -6.63 5.75
N GLN A 103 2.02 -5.64 5.97
CA GLN A 103 0.77 -5.83 6.72
C GLN A 103 -0.39 -6.40 5.89
N TRP A 104 -0.39 -6.15 4.58
CA TRP A 104 -1.50 -6.50 3.69
C TRP A 104 -1.05 -7.38 2.53
N GLN A 105 -1.97 -8.25 2.10
CA GLN A 105 -1.87 -9.01 0.86
C GLN A 105 -3.10 -8.73 0.00
N LEU A 106 -2.88 -8.58 -1.30
CA LEU A 106 -3.93 -8.37 -2.29
C LEU A 106 -3.90 -9.49 -3.32
N ARG A 107 -5.08 -9.97 -3.70
CA ARG A 107 -5.25 -11.03 -4.68
C ARG A 107 -6.50 -10.80 -5.52
N ILE A 108 -6.35 -10.84 -6.83
CA ILE A 108 -7.46 -10.88 -7.78
C ILE A 108 -8.18 -12.22 -7.66
N LEU A 109 -9.50 -12.17 -7.48
CA LEU A 109 -10.39 -13.34 -7.45
C LEU A 109 -11.19 -13.51 -8.74
N ASP A 110 -11.41 -12.42 -9.48
CA ASP A 110 -12.13 -12.39 -10.75
C ASP A 110 -11.43 -11.40 -11.69
N LEU A 111 -10.53 -11.91 -12.54
CA LEU A 111 -9.72 -11.08 -13.43
C LEU A 111 -10.57 -10.21 -14.37
N PRO A 112 -11.57 -10.75 -15.10
CA PRO A 112 -12.42 -9.93 -15.97
C PRO A 112 -13.12 -8.79 -15.22
N LYS A 113 -13.70 -9.05 -14.04
CA LYS A 113 -14.39 -8.00 -13.27
C LYS A 113 -13.42 -6.95 -12.72
N CYS A 114 -12.24 -7.35 -12.25
CA CYS A 114 -11.21 -6.41 -11.80
C CYS A 114 -10.74 -5.51 -12.95
N LEU A 115 -10.44 -6.07 -14.11
CA LEU A 115 -10.01 -5.26 -15.27
C LEU A 115 -11.14 -4.39 -15.82
N ALA A 116 -12.40 -4.83 -15.79
CA ALA A 116 -13.53 -4.01 -16.20
C ALA A 116 -13.67 -2.71 -15.37
N LYS A 117 -13.14 -2.68 -14.15
CA LYS A 117 -13.08 -1.49 -13.28
C LYS A 117 -11.78 -0.70 -13.39
N THR A 118 -10.82 -1.18 -14.18
CA THR A 118 -9.54 -0.53 -14.41
C THR A 118 -9.70 0.51 -15.52
N ARG A 119 -9.13 1.69 -15.30
CA ARG A 119 -9.14 2.83 -16.23
C ARG A 119 -7.74 3.41 -16.26
N LEU A 120 -7.07 3.34 -17.41
CA LEU A 120 -5.69 3.80 -17.59
C LEU A 120 -5.61 4.81 -18.73
N PRO A 121 -4.95 5.97 -18.52
CA PRO A 121 -4.86 7.00 -19.54
C PRO A 121 -4.03 6.54 -20.76
N GLY A 122 -4.23 7.21 -21.89
CA GLY A 122 -3.47 6.98 -23.12
C GLY A 122 -3.97 5.81 -23.96
N PRO A 123 -3.26 5.48 -25.06
CA PRO A 123 -3.74 4.54 -26.07
C PRO A 123 -3.94 3.13 -25.51
N GLU A 124 -4.89 2.40 -26.10
CA GLU A 124 -5.14 1.01 -25.78
C GLU A 124 -3.89 0.14 -25.97
N PHE A 125 -3.66 -0.76 -25.02
CA PHE A 125 -2.55 -1.71 -25.04
C PHE A 125 -3.08 -3.13 -24.83
N ARG A 126 -2.68 -4.06 -25.71
CA ARG A 126 -3.18 -5.44 -25.71
C ARG A 126 -2.07 -6.47 -25.68
N PHE A 127 -2.28 -7.55 -24.93
CA PHE A 127 -1.35 -8.68 -24.82
C PHE A 127 -2.09 -9.96 -24.43
N ASN A 128 -1.49 -11.12 -24.67
CA ASN A 128 -1.96 -12.39 -24.10
C ASN A 128 -1.44 -12.53 -22.67
N LEU A 129 -2.28 -12.97 -21.75
CA LEU A 129 -1.92 -13.32 -20.39
C LEU A 129 -2.15 -14.82 -20.17
N LYS A 130 -1.10 -15.54 -19.82
CA LYS A 130 -1.18 -16.91 -19.31
C LYS A 130 -1.04 -16.86 -17.80
N LEU A 131 -2.17 -16.98 -17.10
CA LEU A 131 -2.27 -16.80 -15.67
C LEU A 131 -2.30 -18.15 -14.95
N THR A 132 -1.33 -18.38 -14.07
CA THR A 132 -1.34 -19.53 -13.16
C THR A 132 -2.00 -19.14 -11.84
N ASP A 133 -2.93 -19.97 -11.37
CA ASP A 133 -3.51 -19.83 -10.04
C ASP A 133 -3.29 -21.13 -9.22
N PRO A 134 -2.34 -21.13 -8.27
CA PRO A 134 -1.98 -22.34 -7.53
C PRO A 134 -3.08 -22.79 -6.56
N VAL A 135 -4.06 -21.94 -6.23
CA VAL A 135 -5.15 -22.37 -5.34
C VAL A 135 -5.98 -23.49 -5.97
N THR A 136 -6.01 -23.55 -7.31
CA THR A 136 -6.83 -24.50 -8.06
C THR A 136 -6.42 -25.95 -7.80
N GLU A 137 -5.17 -26.19 -7.42
CA GLU A 137 -4.65 -27.50 -7.01
C GLU A 137 -5.16 -27.95 -5.63
N HIS A 138 -5.79 -27.05 -4.88
CA HIS A 138 -6.26 -27.27 -3.52
C HIS A 138 -7.78 -27.09 -3.36
N LEU A 139 -8.49 -26.75 -4.44
CA LEU A 139 -9.94 -26.60 -4.42
C LEU A 139 -10.61 -27.94 -4.75
N ASP A 140 -11.65 -28.26 -3.97
CA ASP A 140 -12.55 -29.36 -4.30
C ASP A 140 -13.40 -28.98 -5.54
N GLY A 141 -13.80 -29.98 -6.32
CA GLY A 141 -14.49 -29.78 -7.60
C GLY A 141 -15.94 -29.26 -7.53
N ASP A 142 -16.50 -29.06 -6.33
CA ASP A 142 -17.90 -28.70 -6.10
C ASP A 142 -18.07 -27.26 -5.58
N ASN A 143 -17.16 -26.37 -5.95
CA ASN A 143 -17.16 -24.96 -5.55
C ASN A 143 -17.68 -24.04 -6.68
N GLU A 144 -18.45 -23.01 -6.33
CA GLU A 144 -18.89 -21.97 -7.29
C GLU A 144 -17.71 -21.18 -7.88
N TRP A 145 -16.58 -21.13 -7.17
CA TRP A 145 -15.34 -20.50 -7.61
C TRP A 145 -14.20 -21.51 -7.64
N SER A 146 -13.52 -21.60 -8.78
CA SER A 146 -12.47 -22.58 -9.06
C SER A 146 -11.12 -21.92 -9.38
N GLY A 147 -10.89 -20.69 -8.91
CA GLY A 147 -9.71 -19.89 -9.22
C GLY A 147 -9.90 -18.94 -10.40
N THR A 148 -8.86 -18.16 -10.70
CA THR A 148 -8.86 -17.20 -11.85
C THR A 148 -7.82 -17.54 -12.92
N GLY A 149 -7.14 -18.69 -12.81
CA GLY A 149 -6.14 -19.12 -13.78
C GLY A 149 -6.71 -19.35 -15.19
N GLY A 150 -5.85 -19.30 -16.20
CA GLY A 150 -6.24 -19.52 -17.60
C GLY A 150 -5.50 -18.62 -18.58
N ASP A 151 -5.87 -18.77 -19.85
CA ASP A 151 -5.38 -17.93 -20.94
C ASP A 151 -6.38 -16.80 -21.22
N TYR A 152 -5.87 -15.57 -21.29
CA TYR A 152 -6.67 -14.37 -21.54
C TYR A 152 -6.05 -13.49 -22.63
N VAL A 153 -6.89 -12.79 -23.37
CA VAL A 153 -6.52 -11.57 -24.09
C VAL A 153 -6.86 -10.38 -23.20
N VAL A 154 -5.84 -9.65 -22.77
CA VAL A 154 -5.97 -8.49 -21.91
C VAL A 154 -5.92 -7.21 -22.74
N THR A 155 -6.82 -6.29 -22.44
CA THR A 155 -6.87 -4.93 -22.97
C THR A 155 -6.74 -3.94 -21.81
N LEU A 156 -5.79 -3.00 -21.91
CA LEU A 156 -5.53 -1.96 -20.92
C LEU A 156 -5.70 -0.57 -21.56
N GLY A 157 -6.57 0.26 -20.99
CA GLY A 157 -6.86 1.60 -21.50
C GLY A 157 -8.03 2.27 -20.77
N GLU A 158 -8.67 3.22 -21.44
CA GLU A 158 -9.90 3.85 -20.96
C GLU A 158 -11.03 2.84 -20.80
N ASP A 159 -11.03 1.73 -21.53
CA ASP A 159 -11.89 0.59 -21.26
C ASP A 159 -11.00 -0.65 -21.20
N SER A 160 -10.74 -1.12 -19.98
CA SER A 160 -9.90 -2.29 -19.75
C SER A 160 -10.75 -3.57 -19.65
N SER A 161 -10.23 -4.69 -20.14
CA SER A 161 -10.91 -5.98 -20.13
C SER A 161 -9.94 -7.16 -20.09
N ALA A 162 -10.45 -8.32 -19.67
CA ALA A 162 -9.83 -9.62 -19.89
C ALA A 162 -10.87 -10.56 -20.48
N GLU A 163 -10.57 -11.11 -21.65
CA GLU A 163 -11.41 -12.09 -22.35
C GLU A 163 -10.69 -13.43 -22.39
N ALA A 164 -11.38 -14.53 -22.12
CA ALA A 164 -10.79 -15.85 -22.19
C ALA A 164 -10.30 -16.17 -23.62
N GLY A 165 -9.09 -16.71 -23.74
CA GLY A 165 -8.50 -17.12 -25.00
C GLY A 165 -7.10 -16.56 -25.24
N SER A 166 -6.64 -16.64 -26.49
CA SER A 166 -5.34 -16.12 -26.90
C SER A 166 -5.38 -15.65 -28.35
N SER A 167 -4.43 -14.77 -28.72
CA SER A 167 -4.26 -14.26 -30.07
C SER A 167 -2.82 -14.47 -30.55
N ALA A 168 -2.65 -15.13 -31.70
CA ALA A 168 -1.33 -15.34 -32.30
C ALA A 168 -0.61 -14.04 -32.73
N ARG A 169 -1.31 -12.91 -32.75
CA ARG A 169 -0.77 -11.60 -33.14
C ARG A 169 -0.28 -10.76 -31.96
N LEU A 170 -0.48 -11.22 -30.73
CA LEU A 170 -0.16 -10.47 -29.53
C LEU A 170 1.04 -11.08 -28.78
N PRO A 171 1.89 -10.25 -28.14
CA PRO A 171 2.93 -10.75 -27.26
C PRO A 171 2.30 -11.41 -26.02
N THR A 172 3.04 -12.31 -25.37
CA THR A 172 2.50 -13.09 -24.24
C THR A 172 3.24 -12.77 -22.94
N LEU A 173 2.45 -12.46 -21.91
CA LEU A 173 2.86 -12.39 -20.51
C LEU A 173 2.47 -13.70 -19.83
N HIS A 174 3.41 -14.34 -19.14
CA HIS A 174 3.09 -15.38 -18.17
C HIS A 174 3.20 -14.77 -16.78
N ALA A 175 2.25 -15.09 -15.90
CA ALA A 175 2.35 -14.67 -14.50
C ALA A 175 1.58 -15.62 -13.58
N SER A 176 1.97 -15.67 -12.31
CA SER A 176 1.07 -16.14 -11.25
C SER A 176 0.02 -15.07 -10.94
N VAL A 177 -1.13 -15.48 -10.40
CA VAL A 177 -2.16 -14.55 -9.91
C VAL A 177 -1.60 -13.57 -8.87
N GLY A 178 -0.65 -14.01 -8.04
CA GLY A 178 0.01 -13.16 -7.04
C GLY A 178 0.86 -12.06 -7.68
N ALA A 179 1.73 -12.43 -8.63
CA ALA A 179 2.58 -11.47 -9.32
C ALA A 179 1.74 -10.48 -10.14
N PHE A 180 0.75 -10.97 -10.89
CA PHE A 180 -0.15 -10.12 -11.67
C PHE A 180 -0.95 -9.17 -10.77
N SER A 181 -1.45 -9.63 -9.62
CA SER A 181 -2.19 -8.78 -8.67
C SER A 181 -1.32 -7.63 -8.14
N ARG A 182 -0.05 -7.88 -7.82
CA ARG A 182 0.89 -6.83 -7.35
C ARG A 182 1.24 -5.82 -8.43
N MET A 183 1.40 -6.28 -9.67
CA MET A 183 1.57 -5.38 -10.81
C MET A 183 0.34 -4.52 -11.01
N TRP A 184 -0.83 -5.16 -11.10
CA TRP A 184 -2.12 -4.52 -11.35
C TRP A 184 -2.51 -3.51 -10.27
N SER A 185 -2.09 -3.71 -9.01
CA SER A 185 -2.36 -2.78 -7.91
C SER A 185 -1.29 -1.70 -7.71
N GLY A 186 -0.28 -1.63 -8.59
CA GLY A 186 0.80 -0.63 -8.47
C GLY A 186 1.82 -0.91 -7.36
N VAL A 187 1.80 -2.09 -6.74
CA VAL A 187 2.74 -2.46 -5.67
C VAL A 187 4.15 -2.58 -6.21
N ARG A 188 4.34 -3.23 -7.36
CA ARG A 188 5.64 -3.37 -8.04
C ARG A 188 5.47 -3.37 -9.55
N SER A 189 6.50 -2.91 -10.27
CA SER A 189 6.50 -2.89 -11.74
C SER A 189 6.64 -4.31 -12.32
N ALA A 190 6.26 -4.48 -13.59
CA ALA A 190 6.41 -5.73 -14.32
C ALA A 190 7.89 -6.14 -14.40
N SER A 191 8.78 -5.21 -14.71
CA SER A 191 10.22 -5.51 -14.78
C SER A 191 10.78 -5.98 -13.43
N VAL A 192 10.39 -5.37 -12.32
CA VAL A 192 10.85 -5.80 -10.98
C VAL A 192 10.31 -7.19 -10.65
N LEU A 193 9.00 -7.41 -10.88
CA LEU A 193 8.37 -8.71 -10.65
C LEU A 193 8.99 -9.81 -11.51
N SER A 194 9.48 -9.49 -12.71
CA SER A 194 10.17 -10.47 -13.54
C SER A 194 11.49 -10.98 -12.97
N ALA A 195 12.10 -10.23 -12.04
CA ALA A 195 13.31 -10.63 -11.35
C ALA A 195 13.04 -11.31 -10.00
N THR A 196 11.88 -11.06 -9.38
CA THR A 196 11.61 -11.43 -7.98
C THR A 196 10.42 -12.34 -7.78
N ASP A 197 9.62 -12.60 -8.81
CA ASP A 197 8.38 -13.37 -8.73
C ASP A 197 8.09 -14.11 -10.05
N ASP A 198 7.02 -14.89 -10.09
CA ASP A 198 6.55 -15.59 -11.29
C ASP A 198 5.82 -14.62 -12.22
N LEU A 199 6.60 -13.84 -12.98
CA LEU A 199 6.16 -12.98 -14.06
C LEU A 199 7.22 -12.95 -15.16
N ARG A 200 6.87 -13.26 -16.41
CA ARG A 200 7.84 -13.30 -17.52
C ARG A 200 7.20 -12.93 -18.85
N ALA A 201 7.93 -12.14 -19.63
CA ALA A 201 7.59 -11.76 -20.99
C ALA A 201 8.84 -11.27 -21.71
N ASP A 202 8.73 -11.02 -23.00
CA ASP A 202 9.77 -10.33 -23.75
C ASP A 202 10.03 -8.93 -23.15
N PRO A 203 11.28 -8.43 -23.15
CA PRO A 203 11.62 -7.12 -22.55
C PRO A 203 10.80 -5.94 -23.07
N GLY A 204 10.35 -5.99 -24.33
CA GLY A 204 9.48 -4.97 -24.92
C GLY A 204 8.10 -4.91 -24.25
N LEU A 205 7.52 -6.08 -23.92
CA LEU A 205 6.24 -6.16 -23.21
C LEU A 205 6.39 -5.69 -21.76
N LEU A 206 7.46 -6.08 -21.06
CA LEU A 206 7.72 -5.63 -19.69
C LEU A 206 7.84 -4.10 -19.61
N ARG A 207 8.58 -3.49 -20.54
CA ARG A 207 8.71 -2.02 -20.60
C ARG A 207 7.37 -1.34 -20.88
N ALA A 208 6.60 -1.86 -21.83
CA ALA A 208 5.28 -1.32 -22.15
C ALA A 208 4.33 -1.40 -20.94
N LEU A 209 4.39 -2.48 -20.16
CA LEU A 209 3.62 -2.63 -18.92
C LEU A 209 4.07 -1.64 -17.84
N ASP A 210 5.38 -1.44 -17.64
CA ASP A 210 5.90 -0.43 -16.70
C ASP A 210 5.50 1.01 -17.08
N GLU A 211 5.33 1.28 -18.37
CA GLU A 211 4.87 2.57 -18.88
C GLU A 211 3.34 2.73 -18.74
N LYS A 212 2.57 1.66 -19.00
CA LYS A 212 1.11 1.70 -19.01
C LYS A 212 0.51 1.60 -17.61
N VAL A 213 1.07 0.76 -16.74
CA VAL A 213 0.56 0.48 -15.38
C VAL A 213 1.27 1.37 -14.36
N ARG A 214 1.06 2.69 -14.50
CA ARG A 214 1.60 3.71 -13.59
C ARG A 214 0.54 4.16 -12.60
N LEU A 215 0.13 3.22 -11.74
CA LEU A 215 -0.81 3.52 -10.67
C LEU A 215 -0.08 4.19 -9.49
N PRO A 216 -0.75 5.05 -8.71
CA PRO A 216 -0.24 5.47 -7.42
C PRO A 216 0.13 4.27 -6.55
N GLN A 217 1.15 4.40 -5.71
CA GLN A 217 1.45 3.32 -4.76
C GLN A 217 0.24 3.13 -3.84
N PRO A 218 -0.25 1.89 -3.67
CA PRO A 218 -1.37 1.64 -2.78
C PRO A 218 -0.98 1.99 -1.36
N ARG A 219 -1.91 2.57 -0.61
CA ARG A 219 -1.72 2.96 0.79
C ARG A 219 -2.74 2.27 1.71
N PRO A 220 -2.77 0.93 1.77
CA PRO A 220 -3.75 0.22 2.58
C PRO A 220 -3.64 0.67 4.05
N GLY A 221 -4.76 1.08 4.64
CA GLY A 221 -4.79 1.59 6.02
C GLY A 221 -4.55 3.10 6.15
N TRP A 222 -4.30 3.80 5.05
CA TRP A 222 -4.20 5.27 4.95
C TRP A 222 -5.25 5.77 3.94
N ASP A 223 -6.51 5.42 4.18
CA ASP A 223 -7.64 5.68 3.26
C ASP A 223 -8.27 7.08 3.41
N PHE A 224 -7.52 8.05 3.94
CA PHE A 224 -8.00 9.41 4.25
C PHE A 224 -7.19 10.49 3.52
#